data_AF-A0A0D2HZN7-F1
#
_entry.id   AF-A0A0D2HZN7-F1
#
_cell.length_a   1.000
_cell.length_b   1.000
_cell.length_c   1.000
_cell.angle_alpha   90.00
_cell.angle_beta   90.00
_cell.angle_gamma   90.00
#
_symmetry.space_group_name_H-M   'P 1'
#
loop_
_entity.id
_entity.type
_entity.pdbx_description
1 polymer ?
#
loop_
_entity_poly.entity_id
_entity_poly.type
_entity_poly.pdbx_seq_one_letter_code
_entity_poly.pdbx_strand_id
1 'polypeptide(L)'
;MSILSKIGWGFSIFLVAAGVGLLFWLDVFLGSFFAVFTGVVCWYVFWVIMKKTNVKIQSCARRLGLDFTSHPFRYGFISGTYKKRPVKISYESSRVFGSGTMAVLEGAPPGFAALDVENVTQIKMGHKAGKVPEKLLETGPPPVMVKGFELKMILTGVCTDFDSLNLALKHLSAHAVDLEAK
;
A
#
# COMPACT_ATOMS: atom_id res chain seq x y z
N MET A 1 -3.00 -13.03 1.72
CA MET A 1 -1.52 -13.09 1.78
C MET A 1 -1.09 -14.29 0.96
N SER A 2 -0.41 -14.09 -0.18
CA SER A 2 -0.02 -15.18 -1.08
C SER A 2 0.98 -16.12 -0.39
N ILE A 3 1.00 -17.40 -0.77
CA ILE A 3 1.92 -18.40 -0.19
C ILE A 3 3.38 -17.94 -0.30
N LEU A 4 3.74 -17.36 -1.45
CA LEU A 4 5.07 -16.78 -1.70
C LEU A 4 5.45 -15.69 -0.68
N SER A 5 4.50 -14.82 -0.33
CA SER A 5 4.74 -13.74 0.64
C SER A 5 4.95 -14.25 2.07
N LYS A 6 4.33 -15.38 2.44
CA LYS A 6 4.54 -16.01 3.75
C LYS A 6 5.92 -16.64 3.86
N ILE A 7 6.34 -17.33 2.79
CA ILE A 7 7.66 -17.98 2.70
C ILE A 7 8.78 -16.93 2.73
N GLY A 8 8.65 -15.86 1.94
CA GLY A 8 9.65 -14.78 1.93
C GLY A 8 9.81 -14.10 3.29
N TRP A 9 8.72 -13.91 4.02
CA TRP A 9 8.77 -13.32 5.36
C TRP A 9 9.46 -14.24 6.37
N GLY A 10 9.15 -15.54 6.34
CA GLY A 10 9.82 -16.54 7.18
C GLY A 10 11.32 -16.64 6.90
N PHE A 11 11.70 -16.63 5.63
CA PHE A 11 13.11 -16.67 5.21
C PHE A 11 13.89 -15.42 5.66
N SER A 12 13.27 -14.24 5.56
CA SER A 12 13.89 -12.99 6.02
C SER A 12 14.11 -12.98 7.53
N ILE A 13 13.13 -13.44 8.33
CA ILE A 13 13.28 -13.55 9.79
C ILE A 13 14.41 -14.52 10.13
N PHE A 14 14.46 -15.66 9.45
CA PHE A 14 15.52 -16.64 9.66
C PHE A 14 16.91 -16.07 9.38
N LEU A 15 17.08 -15.34 8.27
CA LEU A 15 18.34 -14.67 7.92
C LEU A 15 18.78 -13.66 8.99
N VAL A 16 17.85 -12.85 9.49
CA VAL A 16 18.14 -11.88 10.56
C VAL A 16 18.55 -12.60 11.85
N ALA A 17 17.82 -13.65 12.24
CA ALA A 17 18.13 -14.44 13.42
C ALA A 17 19.50 -15.15 13.30
N ALA A 18 19.79 -15.72 12.13
CA ALA A 18 21.08 -16.36 11.84
C ALA A 18 22.23 -15.33 11.87
N GLY A 19 22.02 -14.14 11.31
CA GLY A 19 23.01 -13.05 11.37
C GLY A 19 23.29 -12.59 12.79
N VAL A 20 22.24 -12.42 13.61
CA VAL A 20 22.38 -12.11 15.04
C VAL A 20 23.15 -13.22 15.75
N GLY A 21 22.79 -14.49 15.52
CA GLY A 21 23.49 -15.64 16.11
C GLY A 21 24.97 -15.72 15.73
N LEU A 22 25.31 -15.39 14.48
CA LEU A 22 26.69 -15.34 14.01
C LEU A 22 27.49 -14.22 14.69
N LEU A 23 26.86 -13.07 14.92
CA LEU A 23 27.48 -11.96 15.67
C LEU A 23 27.75 -12.33 17.12
N PHE A 24 26.81 -13.04 17.78
CA PHE A 24 27.03 -13.57 19.12
C PHE A 24 28.19 -14.58 19.18
N TRP A 25 28.40 -15.34 18.10
CA TRP A 25 29.53 -16.27 18.01
C TRP A 25 30.88 -15.56 17.89
N LEU A 26 30.93 -14.42 17.18
CA LEU A 26 32.14 -13.62 17.03
C LEU A 26 32.46 -12.81 18.29
N ASP A 27 31.48 -12.10 18.82
CA ASP A 27 31.62 -11.25 20.00
C ASP A 27 30.26 -11.02 20.68
N VAL A 28 30.17 -11.35 21.96
CA VAL A 28 28.92 -11.27 22.74
C VAL A 28 28.43 -9.82 22.87
N PHE A 29 29.32 -8.84 22.99
CA PHE A 29 28.94 -7.43 23.06
C PHE A 29 28.39 -6.95 21.71
N LEU A 30 29.04 -7.32 20.61
CA LEU A 30 28.60 -6.97 19.26
C LEU A 30 27.23 -7.59 18.93
N GLY A 31 27.04 -8.87 19.26
CA GLY A 31 25.75 -9.55 19.11
C GLY A 31 24.64 -8.89 19.92
N SER A 32 24.92 -8.54 21.18
CA SER A 32 23.97 -7.85 22.06
C SER A 32 23.58 -6.46 21.53
N PHE A 33 24.56 -5.67 21.10
CA PHE A 33 24.32 -4.35 20.51
C PHE A 33 23.44 -4.45 19.25
N PHE A 34 23.75 -5.37 18.35
CA PHE A 34 22.99 -5.55 17.11
C PHE A 34 21.56 -6.07 17.35
N ALA A 35 21.37 -6.94 18.35
CA ALA A 35 20.05 -7.41 18.75
C ALA A 35 19.17 -6.28 19.30
N VAL A 36 19.71 -5.45 20.20
CA VAL A 36 19.01 -4.27 20.72
C VAL A 36 18.71 -3.28 19.60
N PHE A 37 19.69 -2.99 18.75
CA PHE A 37 19.51 -2.09 17.60
C PHE A 37 18.38 -2.57 16.69
N THR A 38 18.39 -3.85 16.31
CA THR A 38 17.35 -4.46 15.48
C THR A 38 15.98 -4.36 16.15
N GLY A 39 15.89 -4.67 17.44
CA GLY A 39 14.66 -4.54 18.22
C GLY A 39 14.10 -3.11 18.23
N VAL A 40 14.97 -2.12 18.44
CA VAL A 40 14.60 -0.69 18.42
C VAL A 40 14.13 -0.25 17.03
N VAL A 41 14.83 -0.66 15.97
CA VAL A 41 14.44 -0.36 14.59
C VAL A 41 13.08 -0.98 14.25
N CYS A 42 12.89 -2.27 14.55
CA CYS A 42 11.60 -2.95 14.37
C CYS A 42 10.48 -2.24 15.14
N TRP A 43 10.72 -1.90 16.41
CA TRP A 43 9.76 -1.15 17.24
C TRP A 43 9.41 0.19 16.60
N TYR A 44 10.41 0.97 16.17
CA TYR A 44 10.19 2.29 15.57
C TYR A 44 9.36 2.21 14.28
N VAL A 45 9.69 1.28 13.39
CA VAL A 45 8.99 1.13 12.10
C VAL A 45 7.56 0.62 12.30
N PHE A 46 7.38 -0.47 13.05
CA PHE A 46 6.06 -1.08 13.21
C PHE A 46 5.15 -0.29 14.15
N TRP A 47 5.68 0.23 15.26
CA TRP A 47 4.83 0.86 16.27
C TRP A 47 4.67 2.36 16.06
N VAL A 48 5.75 3.07 15.74
CA VAL A 48 5.70 4.53 15.66
C VAL A 48 5.23 4.98 14.29
N ILE A 49 5.87 4.51 13.22
CA ILE A 49 5.55 4.97 11.86
C ILE A 49 4.18 4.45 11.43
N MET A 50 3.93 3.14 11.48
CA MET A 50 2.63 2.60 11.01
C MET A 50 1.45 3.16 11.79
N LYS A 51 1.56 3.33 13.12
CA LYS A 51 0.47 3.88 13.93
C LYS A 51 0.16 5.32 13.54
N LYS A 52 1.18 6.18 13.37
CA LYS A 52 0.99 7.56 12.90
C LYS A 52 0.32 7.61 11.54
N THR A 53 0.74 6.75 10.61
CA THR A 53 0.14 6.66 9.27
C THR A 53 -1.31 6.18 9.33
N ASN A 54 -1.61 5.14 10.11
CA ASN A 54 -2.99 4.66 10.30
C ASN A 54 -3.91 5.72 10.90
N VAL A 55 -3.42 6.56 11.82
CA VAL A 55 -4.20 7.69 12.36
C VAL A 55 -4.53 8.71 11.26
N LYS A 56 -3.58 9.03 10.38
CA LYS A 56 -3.83 9.92 9.23
C LYS A 56 -4.81 9.30 8.22
N ILE A 57 -4.69 8.00 7.94
CA ILE A 57 -5.62 7.29 7.05
C ILE A 57 -7.02 7.30 7.65
N GLN A 58 -7.14 7.03 8.96
CA GLN A 58 -8.40 7.06 9.67
C GLN A 58 -9.04 8.46 9.68
N SER A 59 -8.24 9.53 9.84
CA SER A 59 -8.78 10.89 9.81
C SER A 59 -9.27 11.26 8.40
N CYS A 60 -8.57 10.83 7.35
CA CYS A 60 -9.01 10.98 5.97
C CYS A 60 -10.29 10.18 5.68
N ALA A 61 -10.39 8.94 6.15
CA ALA A 61 -11.60 8.12 6.02
C ALA A 61 -12.82 8.82 6.64
N ARG A 62 -12.67 9.35 7.87
CA ARG A 62 -13.75 10.12 8.54
C ARG A 62 -14.15 11.36 7.75
N ARG A 63 -13.19 12.11 7.21
CA ARG A 63 -13.47 13.30 6.38
C ARG A 63 -14.19 12.95 5.08
N LEU A 64 -13.91 11.79 4.50
CA LEU A 64 -14.56 11.28 3.29
C LEU A 64 -15.92 10.61 3.57
N GLY A 65 -16.30 10.44 4.85
CA GLY A 65 -17.49 9.70 5.24
C GLY A 65 -17.40 8.19 4.94
N LEU A 66 -16.19 7.63 5.00
CA LEU A 66 -15.90 6.21 4.75
C LEU A 66 -15.44 5.51 6.02
N ASP A 67 -15.60 4.18 6.06
CA ASP A 67 -15.21 3.35 7.20
C ASP A 67 -13.75 2.92 7.09
N PHE A 68 -13.02 3.03 8.20
CA PHE A 68 -11.64 2.57 8.30
C PHE A 68 -11.57 1.27 9.10
N THR A 69 -10.97 0.23 8.51
CA THR A 69 -10.69 -1.04 9.18
C THR A 69 -9.19 -1.17 9.42
N SER A 70 -8.78 -1.24 10.69
CA SER A 70 -7.39 -1.44 11.07
C SER A 70 -6.91 -2.87 10.85
N HIS A 71 -5.61 -3.03 10.60
CA HIS A 71 -4.95 -4.34 10.58
C HIS A 71 -3.75 -4.34 11.53
N PRO A 72 -3.48 -5.43 12.26
CA PRO A 72 -2.41 -5.48 13.27
C PRO A 72 -0.99 -5.52 12.67
N PHE A 73 -0.85 -6.04 11.44
CA PHE A 73 0.45 -6.27 10.80
C PHE A 73 0.63 -5.51 9.47
N ARG A 74 -0.31 -4.64 9.12
CA ARG A 74 -0.36 -3.89 7.85
C ARG A 74 -1.08 -2.55 8.05
N TYR A 75 -0.95 -1.66 7.07
CA TYR A 75 -1.83 -0.49 7.00
C TYR A 75 -3.30 -0.94 6.95
N GLY A 76 -4.17 -0.19 7.62
CA GLY A 76 -5.62 -0.40 7.53
C GLY A 76 -6.14 -0.08 6.12
N PHE A 77 -7.35 -0.53 5.80
CA PHE A 77 -8.01 -0.23 4.55
C PHE A 77 -9.26 0.63 4.79
N ILE A 78 -9.63 1.43 3.80
CA ILE A 78 -10.85 2.24 3.82
C ILE A 78 -11.89 1.57 2.91
N SER A 79 -13.12 1.46 3.37
CA SER A 79 -14.24 0.93 2.60
C SER A 79 -15.49 1.77 2.82
N GLY A 80 -16.38 1.82 1.84
CA GLY A 80 -17.67 2.47 2.00
C GLY A 80 -18.34 2.75 0.67
N THR A 81 -19.21 3.75 0.65
CA THR A 81 -19.94 4.16 -0.55
C THR A 81 -19.63 5.62 -0.87
N TYR A 82 -19.15 5.89 -2.08
CA TYR A 82 -18.93 7.24 -2.58
C TYR A 82 -19.82 7.47 -3.80
N LYS A 83 -20.66 8.51 -3.79
CA LYS A 83 -21.64 8.81 -4.85
C LYS A 83 -22.45 7.58 -5.31
N LYS A 84 -22.98 6.80 -4.35
CA LYS A 84 -23.75 5.55 -4.58
C LYS A 84 -22.96 4.40 -5.25
N ARG A 85 -21.62 4.47 -5.26
CA ARG A 85 -20.73 3.41 -5.77
C ARG A 85 -19.89 2.83 -4.63
N PRO A 86 -19.75 1.50 -4.54
CA PRO A 86 -18.89 0.89 -3.53
C PRO A 86 -17.44 1.25 -3.83
N VAL A 87 -16.70 1.68 -2.80
CA VAL A 87 -15.30 2.07 -2.88
C VAL A 87 -14.49 1.30 -1.87
N LYS A 88 -13.29 0.88 -2.28
CA LYS A 88 -12.29 0.28 -1.40
C LYS A 88 -10.92 0.88 -1.68
N ILE A 89 -10.30 1.45 -0.66
CA ILE A 89 -8.94 1.98 -0.71
C ILE A 89 -8.05 1.05 0.12
N SER A 90 -7.09 0.41 -0.53
CA SER A 90 -6.11 -0.48 0.08
C SER A 90 -4.71 0.09 -0.10
N TYR A 91 -3.83 -0.14 0.88
CA TYR A 91 -2.42 0.21 0.78
C TYR A 91 -1.61 -1.09 0.66
N GLU A 92 -1.02 -1.31 -0.50
CA GLU A 92 -0.28 -2.55 -0.81
C GLU A 92 1.18 -2.23 -1.17
N SER A 93 2.09 -3.20 -1.06
CA SER A 93 3.44 -3.05 -1.58
C SER A 93 3.46 -3.40 -3.08
N SER A 94 4.11 -2.57 -3.90
CA SER A 94 4.16 -2.64 -5.37
C SER A 94 4.63 -4.00 -5.92
N ARG A 95 5.37 -4.78 -5.11
CA ARG A 95 5.82 -6.15 -5.42
C ARG A 95 4.71 -7.13 -5.79
N VAL A 96 3.45 -6.85 -5.43
CA VAL A 96 2.30 -7.72 -5.75
C VAL A 96 1.83 -7.54 -7.21
N PHE A 97 2.27 -6.51 -7.93
CA PHE A 97 1.77 -6.19 -9.27
C PHE A 97 2.70 -6.51 -10.44
N GLY A 98 3.85 -7.17 -10.23
CA GLY A 98 4.70 -7.63 -11.34
C GLY A 98 5.31 -6.52 -12.21
N SER A 99 5.26 -5.27 -11.75
CA SER A 99 5.77 -4.10 -12.46
C SER A 99 6.89 -3.44 -11.67
N GLY A 100 8.01 -4.15 -11.53
CA GLY A 100 9.25 -3.66 -10.91
C GLY A 100 9.98 -2.58 -11.72
N THR A 101 9.28 -1.83 -12.57
CA THR A 101 9.88 -0.95 -13.59
C THR A 101 9.21 0.41 -13.74
N MET A 102 8.10 0.69 -13.05
CA MET A 102 7.31 1.92 -13.30
C MET A 102 7.58 3.08 -12.34
N ALA A 103 8.34 2.90 -11.27
CA ALA A 103 8.46 3.95 -10.24
C ALA A 103 9.87 4.19 -9.68
N VAL A 104 10.91 3.67 -10.34
CA VAL A 104 12.33 3.97 -10.04
C VAL A 104 12.71 5.46 -10.27
N LEU A 105 11.78 6.31 -10.72
CA LEU A 105 12.09 7.67 -11.19
C LEU A 105 11.76 8.83 -10.25
N GLU A 106 11.11 8.63 -9.09
CA GLU A 106 10.72 9.78 -8.24
C GLU A 106 11.11 9.64 -6.76
N GLY A 107 12.38 9.95 -6.47
CA GLY A 107 12.76 10.70 -5.25
C GLY A 107 12.67 10.02 -3.88
N ALA A 108 12.52 8.70 -3.78
CA ALA A 108 12.50 8.04 -2.48
C ALA A 108 13.87 8.10 -1.76
N PRO A 109 13.91 8.30 -0.42
CA PRO A 109 15.14 8.28 0.36
C PRO A 109 15.90 6.96 0.15
N PRO A 110 17.24 7.00 -0.04
CA PRO A 110 18.04 5.87 -0.51
C PRO A 110 17.98 4.62 0.39
N GLY A 111 17.65 4.78 1.68
CA GLY A 111 17.46 3.66 2.61
C GLY A 111 16.20 2.82 2.36
N PHE A 112 15.18 3.36 1.68
CA PHE A 112 13.97 2.61 1.30
C PHE A 112 14.03 2.04 -0.11
N ALA A 113 14.83 2.64 -0.99
CA ALA A 113 15.13 2.12 -2.33
C ALA A 113 15.85 0.76 -2.26
N ALA A 114 16.75 0.58 -1.28
CA ALA A 114 17.43 -0.70 -1.02
C ALA A 114 16.49 -1.83 -0.55
N LEU A 115 15.28 -1.49 -0.07
CA LEU A 115 14.27 -2.46 0.36
C LEU A 115 13.21 -2.72 -0.71
N ASP A 116 13.17 -2.02 -1.85
CA ASP A 116 12.20 -2.22 -2.94
C ASP A 116 10.75 -2.43 -2.42
N VAL A 117 10.37 -1.68 -1.38
CA VAL A 117 9.02 -1.68 -0.79
C VAL A 117 8.39 -0.34 -1.10
N GLU A 118 8.08 -0.08 -2.36
CA GLU A 118 7.19 1.04 -2.67
C GLU A 118 5.78 0.66 -2.25
N ASN A 119 5.24 1.36 -1.26
CA ASN A 119 3.83 1.23 -0.90
C ASN A 119 3.01 2.02 -1.93
N VAL A 120 1.98 1.40 -2.49
CA VAL A 120 1.04 2.00 -3.42
C VAL A 120 -0.33 2.12 -2.78
N THR A 121 -1.04 3.20 -3.10
CA THR A 121 -2.44 3.38 -2.70
C THR A 121 -3.32 2.91 -3.84
N GLN A 122 -4.02 1.81 -3.63
CA GLN A 122 -4.95 1.25 -4.59
C GLN A 122 -6.36 1.69 -4.25
N ILE A 123 -7.00 2.41 -5.17
CA ILE A 123 -8.40 2.81 -5.07
C ILE A 123 -9.21 1.97 -6.05
N LYS A 124 -10.20 1.23 -5.53
CA LYS A 124 -11.17 0.48 -6.30
C LYS A 124 -12.54 1.14 -6.19
N MET A 125 -13.24 1.30 -7.30
CA MET A 125 -14.61 1.83 -7.35
C MET A 125 -15.47 0.95 -8.26
N GLY A 126 -16.63 0.51 -7.78
CA GLY A 126 -17.60 -0.23 -8.61
C GLY A 126 -18.30 0.67 -9.62
N HIS A 127 -18.61 0.16 -10.81
CA HIS A 127 -19.44 0.84 -11.82
C HIS A 127 -20.61 -0.04 -12.28
N LYS A 128 -21.63 0.58 -12.91
CA LYS A 128 -22.87 -0.10 -13.35
C LYS A 128 -22.90 -0.46 -14.84
N ALA A 129 -21.89 -0.07 -15.61
CA ALA A 129 -21.80 -0.24 -17.08
C ALA A 129 -21.67 -1.69 -17.60
N GLY A 130 -22.14 -2.70 -16.86
CA GLY A 130 -21.96 -4.11 -17.21
C GLY A 130 -20.51 -4.60 -17.07
N LYS A 131 -20.25 -5.83 -17.53
CA LYS A 131 -18.91 -6.45 -17.48
C LYS A 131 -18.06 -5.97 -18.66
N VAL A 132 -17.16 -5.03 -18.40
CA VAL A 132 -16.24 -4.50 -19.42
C VAL A 132 -14.95 -5.33 -19.44
N PRO A 133 -14.42 -5.73 -20.61
CA PRO A 133 -13.12 -6.40 -20.70
C PRO A 133 -12.00 -5.51 -20.16
N GLU A 134 -10.94 -6.12 -19.63
CA GLU A 134 -9.83 -5.40 -19.00
C GLU A 134 -9.19 -4.42 -20.00
N LYS A 135 -9.33 -3.12 -19.73
CA LYS A 135 -8.84 -2.06 -20.62
C LYS A 135 -8.24 -0.94 -19.79
N LEU A 136 -7.02 -0.52 -20.13
CA LEU A 136 -6.50 0.76 -19.67
C LEU A 136 -7.33 1.85 -20.33
N LEU A 137 -8.05 2.63 -19.53
CA LEU A 137 -8.73 3.82 -20.02
C LEU A 137 -7.75 4.96 -20.25
N GLU A 138 -6.71 5.01 -19.43
CA GLU A 138 -5.75 6.10 -19.42
C GLU A 138 -4.36 5.58 -19.08
N THR A 139 -3.40 5.87 -19.97
CA THR A 139 -1.98 5.54 -19.83
C THR A 139 -1.19 6.63 -19.10
N GLY A 140 -1.82 7.77 -18.79
CA GLY A 140 -1.22 8.85 -18.00
C GLY A 140 -1.19 8.53 -16.49
N PRO A 141 -0.22 9.06 -15.74
CA PRO A 141 -0.22 8.95 -14.29
C PRO A 141 -1.29 9.87 -13.66
N PRO A 142 -2.16 9.36 -12.77
CA PRO A 142 -2.23 7.98 -12.29
C PRO A 142 -3.05 7.05 -13.22
N PRO A 143 -2.53 5.85 -13.56
CA PRO A 143 -3.18 4.97 -14.52
C PRO A 143 -4.53 4.46 -14.01
N VAL A 144 -5.56 4.55 -14.86
CA VAL A 144 -6.92 4.05 -14.59
C VAL A 144 -7.18 2.78 -15.40
N MET A 145 -7.39 1.68 -14.70
CA MET A 145 -7.73 0.40 -15.28
C MET A 145 -9.19 0.06 -15.00
N VAL A 146 -9.89 -0.46 -16.01
CA VAL A 146 -11.20 -1.08 -15.85
C VAL A 146 -11.02 -2.58 -15.85
N LYS A 147 -11.62 -3.27 -14.89
CA LYS A 147 -11.63 -4.73 -14.84
C LYS A 147 -13.02 -5.23 -14.43
N GLY A 148 -13.82 -5.65 -15.41
CA GLY A 148 -15.14 -6.19 -15.16
C GLY A 148 -16.14 -5.13 -14.70
N PHE A 149 -16.43 -5.10 -13.40
CA PHE A 149 -17.33 -4.15 -12.74
C PHE A 149 -16.59 -3.17 -11.82
N GLU A 150 -15.25 -3.21 -11.80
CA GLU A 150 -14.41 -2.37 -10.95
C GLU A 150 -13.50 -1.48 -11.80
N LEU A 151 -13.48 -0.19 -11.48
CA LEU A 151 -12.41 0.73 -11.81
C LEU A 151 -11.33 0.65 -10.74
N LYS A 152 -10.08 0.58 -11.17
CA LYS A 152 -8.90 0.52 -10.29
C LYS A 152 -7.93 1.64 -10.69
N MET A 153 -7.59 2.48 -9.72
CA MET A 153 -6.52 3.47 -9.82
C MET A 153 -5.41 3.10 -8.85
N ILE A 154 -4.16 3.28 -9.26
CA ILE A 154 -2.98 3.05 -8.43
C ILE A 154 -2.24 4.38 -8.32
N LEU A 155 -2.07 4.86 -7.10
CA LEU A 155 -1.24 6.02 -6.77
C LEU A 155 0.10 5.52 -6.22
N THR A 156 1.19 6.16 -6.61
CA THR A 156 2.51 5.95 -6.02
C THR A 156 2.52 6.49 -4.58
N GLY A 157 3.13 5.74 -3.66
CA GLY A 157 3.19 6.11 -2.24
C GLY A 157 1.93 5.80 -1.43
N VAL A 158 2.05 5.99 -0.10
CA VAL A 158 0.92 5.97 0.82
C VAL A 158 0.28 7.36 0.80
N CYS A 159 -0.81 7.51 0.06
CA CYS A 159 -1.59 8.73 0.00
C CYS A 159 -2.41 8.86 1.29
N THR A 160 -1.94 9.73 2.18
CA THR A 160 -2.61 10.04 3.45
C THR A 160 -3.32 11.38 3.46
N ASP A 161 -3.28 12.13 2.36
CA ASP A 161 -3.85 13.47 2.29
C ASP A 161 -5.27 13.45 1.74
N PHE A 162 -6.15 14.22 2.37
CA PHE A 162 -7.57 14.26 2.03
C PHE A 162 -7.78 14.76 0.60
N ASP A 163 -7.10 15.85 0.21
CA ASP A 163 -7.30 16.49 -1.09
C ASP A 163 -6.90 15.56 -2.24
N SER A 164 -5.76 14.88 -2.11
CA SER A 164 -5.27 13.90 -3.07
C SER A 164 -6.21 12.70 -3.20
N LEU A 165 -6.70 12.15 -2.09
CA LEU A 165 -7.67 11.04 -2.11
C LEU A 165 -9.02 11.48 -2.69
N ASN A 166 -9.51 12.66 -2.33
CA ASN A 166 -10.78 13.19 -2.84
C ASN A 166 -10.69 13.49 -4.34
N LEU A 167 -9.58 14.06 -4.81
CA LEU A 167 -9.33 14.32 -6.22
C LEU A 167 -9.28 13.01 -7.02
N ALA A 168 -8.58 12.00 -6.53
CA ALA A 168 -8.54 10.67 -7.14
C ALA A 168 -9.94 10.02 -7.22
N LEU A 169 -10.74 10.12 -6.14
CA LEU A 169 -12.11 9.62 -6.12
C LEU A 169 -13.03 10.39 -7.08
N LYS A 170 -12.86 11.71 -7.20
CA LYS A 170 -13.58 12.53 -8.18
C LYS A 170 -13.23 12.10 -9.61
N HIS A 171 -11.95 11.92 -9.91
CA HIS A 171 -11.46 11.47 -11.22
C HIS A 171 -12.03 10.10 -11.61
N LEU A 172 -11.93 9.13 -10.70
CA LEU A 172 -12.55 7.81 -10.88
C LEU A 172 -14.07 7.89 -11.07
N SER A 173 -14.74 8.77 -10.32
CA SER A 173 -16.19 8.93 -10.46
C SER A 173 -16.61 9.52 -11.80
N ALA A 174 -15.77 10.37 -12.42
CA ALA A 174 -16.02 10.91 -13.76
C ALA A 174 -15.91 9.81 -14.82
N HIS A 175 -14.83 9.02 -14.80
CA HIS A 175 -14.68 7.88 -15.71
C HIS A 175 -15.78 6.83 -15.54
N ALA A 176 -16.26 6.60 -14.30
CA ALA A 176 -17.38 5.70 -14.07
C ALA A 176 -18.67 6.19 -14.74
N VAL A 177 -18.92 7.51 -14.74
CA VAL A 177 -20.08 8.11 -15.42
C VAL A 177 -19.92 8.02 -16.94
N ASP A 178 -18.74 8.33 -17.46
CA ASP A 178 -18.46 8.25 -18.91
C ASP A 178 -18.58 6.82 -19.45
N LEU A 179 -18.23 5.82 -18.64
CA LEU A 179 -18.44 4.41 -18.96
C LEU A 179 -19.91 4.00 -18.91
N GLU A 180 -20.67 4.51 -17.94
CA GLU A 180 -22.11 4.20 -17.79
C GLU A 180 -22.99 4.90 -18.84
N ALA A 181 -22.50 5.98 -19.45
CA ALA A 181 -23.18 6.72 -20.50
C ALA A 181 -22.98 6.13 -21.91
N LYS A 182 -22.06 5.17 -22.07
CA LYS A 182 -21.80 4.44 -23.32
C LYS A 182 -22.54 3.10 -23.33
#